data_AF-A0A7S2GFN8-F1
#
_entry.id   AF-A0A7S2GFN8-F1
#
_cell.length_a   1.000
_cell.length_b   1.000
_cell.length_c   1.000
_cell.angle_alpha   90.00
_cell.angle_beta   90.00
_cell.angle_gamma   90.00
#
_symmetry.space_group_name_H-M   'P 1'
#
loop_
_entity.id
_entity.type
_entity.pdbx_description
1 polymer ?
#
loop_
_entity_poly.entity_id
_entity_poly.type
_entity_poly.pdbx_seq_one_letter_code
_entity_poly.pdbx_strand_id
1 'polypeptide(L)'
;VAALDAETGKTIWWIDELPWDRMDMKGDGEGYIPRMMKVHGGGIDPTRADVICLPDPQGIPLVAGDGTVYASSSHSGVLAAIRDSDGDGKIDPNSSELSVFDADIGFLNGPSLAPGML
;
A
#
# COMPACT_ATOMS: atom_id res chain seq x y z
N VAL A 1 -7.80 4.88 -2.21
CA VAL A 1 -8.08 4.43 -0.81
C VAL A 1 -9.26 5.22 -0.26
N ALA A 2 -10.12 4.61 0.56
CA ALA A 2 -11.27 5.31 1.15
C ALA A 2 -11.58 4.80 2.55
N ALA A 3 -12.14 5.68 3.39
CA ALA A 3 -12.80 5.32 4.64
C ALA A 3 -14.31 5.37 4.47
N LEU A 4 -14.99 4.34 4.96
CA LEU A 4 -16.44 4.21 4.89
C LEU A 4 -17.01 4.13 6.31
N ASP A 5 -18.17 4.74 6.51
CA ASP A 5 -18.98 4.50 7.69
C ASP A 5 -19.42 3.04 7.72
N ALA A 6 -19.10 2.34 8.82
CA ALA A 6 -19.27 0.89 8.90
C ALA A 6 -20.74 0.44 8.95
N GLU A 7 -21.66 1.32 9.39
CA GLU A 7 -23.09 1.01 9.48
C GLU A 7 -23.80 1.26 8.15
N THR A 8 -23.49 2.38 7.51
CA THR A 8 -24.22 2.89 6.35
C THR A 8 -23.51 2.64 5.02
N GLY A 9 -22.21 2.37 5.05
CA GLY A 9 -21.36 2.29 3.85
C GLY A 9 -21.08 3.64 3.18
N LYS A 10 -21.50 4.76 3.79
CA LYS A 10 -21.25 6.10 3.23
C LYS A 10 -19.77 6.44 3.30
N THR A 11 -19.22 7.00 2.22
CA THR A 11 -17.84 7.51 2.22
C THR A 11 -17.67 8.62 3.26
N ILE A 12 -16.68 8.47 4.13
CA ILE A 12 -16.21 9.48 5.06
C ILE A 12 -15.22 10.37 4.32
N TRP A 13 -14.15 9.76 3.80
CA TRP A 13 -13.16 10.42 2.94
C TRP A 13 -12.58 9.45 1.92
N TRP A 14 -11.94 9.99 0.89
CA TRP A 14 -11.21 9.20 -0.10
C TRP A 14 -9.97 9.93 -0.60
N ILE A 15 -9.04 9.16 -1.14
CA ILE A 15 -7.82 9.63 -1.81
C ILE A 15 -7.50 8.74 -3.00
N ASP A 16 -7.00 9.32 -4.09
CA ASP A 16 -6.40 8.54 -5.17
C ASP A 16 -5.08 7.92 -4.70
N GLU A 17 -4.90 6.63 -4.99
CA GLU A 17 -3.59 6.01 -4.76
C GLU A 17 -2.58 6.52 -5.79
N LEU A 18 -1.31 6.58 -5.38
CA LEU A 18 -0.21 6.88 -6.28
C LEU A 18 -0.14 5.84 -7.42
N PRO A 19 0.16 6.24 -8.66
CA PRO A 19 0.26 5.30 -9.77
C PRO A 19 1.27 4.18 -9.52
N TRP A 20 0.88 2.94 -9.85
CA TRP A 20 1.78 1.79 -9.89
C TRP A 20 2.46 1.70 -11.26
N ASP A 21 3.72 2.11 -11.34
CA ASP A 21 4.46 2.30 -12.59
C ASP A 21 5.27 1.06 -13.04
N ARG A 22 5.13 -0.06 -12.32
CA ARG A 22 5.96 -1.27 -12.47
C ARG A 22 5.12 -2.52 -12.24
N MET A 23 5.64 -3.71 -12.56
CA MET A 23 4.92 -4.98 -12.33
C MET A 23 5.32 -5.68 -11.04
N ASP A 24 6.50 -5.33 -10.51
CA ASP A 24 7.04 -5.81 -9.25
C ASP A 24 6.68 -4.88 -8.09
N MET A 25 6.91 -5.35 -6.88
CA MET A 25 6.85 -4.51 -5.69
C MET A 25 8.11 -3.63 -5.60
N LYS A 26 8.03 -2.46 -4.97
CA LYS A 26 9.23 -1.71 -4.60
C LYS A 26 10.15 -2.58 -3.72
N GLY A 27 11.45 -2.54 -4.02
CA GLY A 27 12.45 -3.43 -3.41
C GLY A 27 12.62 -4.78 -4.12
N ASP A 28 11.70 -5.15 -5.02
CA ASP A 28 11.66 -6.46 -5.68
C ASP A 28 12.21 -6.46 -7.10
N GLY A 29 12.81 -5.36 -7.56
CA GLY A 29 13.31 -5.24 -8.94
C GLY A 29 14.51 -6.14 -9.23
N GLU A 30 15.34 -6.41 -8.23
CA GLU A 30 16.51 -7.27 -8.39
C GLU A 30 16.08 -8.72 -8.70
N GLY A 31 16.48 -9.23 -9.87
CA GLY A 31 16.15 -10.60 -10.26
C GLY A 31 14.69 -10.80 -10.72
N TYR A 32 13.91 -9.72 -10.90
CA TYR A 32 12.54 -9.81 -11.44
C TYR A 32 12.50 -10.51 -12.80
N ILE A 33 13.32 -10.08 -13.76
CA ILE A 33 13.37 -10.68 -15.11
C ILE A 33 13.77 -12.17 -15.08
N PRO A 34 14.85 -12.59 -14.40
CA PRO A 34 15.16 -14.01 -14.22
C PRO A 34 14.02 -14.82 -13.59
N ARG A 35 13.31 -14.28 -12.60
CA ARG A 35 12.15 -14.94 -11.99
C ARG A 35 11.00 -15.08 -13.00
N MET A 36 10.69 -14.03 -13.76
CA MET A 36 9.66 -14.05 -14.79
C MET A 36 9.97 -15.03 -15.92
N MET A 37 11.24 -15.14 -16.33
CA MET A 37 11.69 -16.08 -17.36
C MET A 37 11.59 -17.54 -16.90
N LYS A 38 11.76 -17.84 -15.61
CA LYS A 38 11.49 -19.19 -15.07
C LYS A 38 10.01 -19.55 -15.20
N VAL A 39 9.11 -18.58 -14.99
CA VAL A 39 7.66 -18.76 -15.13
C VAL A 39 7.25 -18.91 -16.60
N HIS A 40 7.75 -18.07 -17.51
CA HIS A 40 7.24 -18.00 -18.89
C HIS A 40 8.07 -18.78 -19.92
N GLY A 41 9.32 -19.15 -19.58
CA GLY A 41 10.29 -19.74 -20.51
C GLY A 41 10.28 -21.26 -20.62
N GLY A 42 9.24 -21.94 -20.12
CA GLY A 42 9.12 -23.41 -20.22
C GLY A 42 9.97 -24.22 -19.23
N GLY A 43 10.62 -23.55 -18.26
CA GLY A 43 11.36 -24.16 -17.16
C GLY A 43 10.53 -24.37 -15.89
N ILE A 44 9.20 -24.29 -15.99
CA ILE A 44 8.30 -24.64 -14.89
C ILE A 44 8.49 -26.12 -14.61
N ASP A 45 9.09 -26.45 -13.47
CA ASP A 45 8.80 -27.73 -12.84
C ASP A 45 7.28 -27.76 -12.65
N PRO A 46 6.53 -28.63 -13.35
CA PRO A 46 5.07 -28.65 -13.27
C PRO A 46 4.57 -28.94 -11.84
N THR A 47 5.47 -29.33 -10.92
CA THR A 47 5.20 -29.54 -9.50
C THR A 47 5.56 -28.34 -8.61
N ARG A 48 6.28 -27.33 -9.13
CA ARG A 48 6.65 -26.09 -8.44
C ARG A 48 6.32 -24.88 -9.28
N ALA A 49 5.05 -24.50 -9.24
CA ALA A 49 4.60 -23.18 -9.63
C ALA A 49 4.91 -22.18 -8.50
N ASP A 50 6.19 -21.96 -8.19
CA ASP A 50 6.60 -20.79 -7.40
C ASP A 50 6.60 -19.58 -8.35
N VAL A 51 5.39 -19.26 -8.81
CA VAL A 51 5.10 -18.05 -9.56
C VAL A 51 5.20 -16.89 -8.61
N ILE A 52 6.00 -15.89 -8.99
CA ILE A 52 6.18 -14.63 -8.26
C ILE A 52 4.85 -14.18 -7.66
N CYS A 53 4.78 -14.01 -6.33
CA CYS A 53 3.65 -13.37 -5.70
C CYS A 53 3.56 -11.95 -6.26
N LEU A 54 2.49 -11.67 -7.03
CA LEU A 54 2.20 -10.31 -7.42
C LEU A 54 1.89 -9.49 -6.16
N PRO A 55 2.28 -8.21 -6.10
CA PRO A 55 2.00 -7.41 -4.94
C PRO A 55 0.49 -7.26 -4.77
N ASP A 56 0.04 -7.33 -3.52
CA ASP A 56 -1.30 -6.87 -3.18
C ASP A 56 -1.42 -5.36 -3.47
N PRO A 57 -2.63 -4.82 -3.63
CA PRO A 57 -2.80 -3.38 -3.79
C PRO A 57 -2.41 -2.62 -2.52
N GLN A 58 -2.82 -3.10 -1.34
CA GLN A 58 -2.67 -2.44 -0.05
C GLN A 58 -2.28 -3.45 1.04
N GLY A 59 -1.55 -2.98 2.04
CA GLY A 59 -1.38 -3.69 3.31
C GLY A 59 -2.57 -3.45 4.26
N ILE A 60 -2.54 -4.11 5.41
CA ILE A 60 -3.57 -3.96 6.44
C ILE A 60 -3.47 -2.57 7.08
N PRO A 61 -4.52 -1.72 7.05
CA PRO A 61 -4.44 -0.40 7.64
C PRO A 61 -4.43 -0.44 9.17
N LEU A 62 -3.83 0.56 9.80
CA LEU A 62 -3.95 0.84 11.23
C LEU A 62 -4.71 2.15 11.45
N VAL A 63 -5.66 2.16 12.38
CA VAL A 63 -6.39 3.37 12.77
C VAL A 63 -5.94 3.78 14.17
N ALA A 64 -5.38 4.98 14.30
CA ALA A 64 -4.97 5.54 15.58
C ALA A 64 -6.16 6.09 16.38
N GLY A 65 -5.96 6.30 17.68
CA GLY A 65 -7.03 6.78 18.57
C GLY A 65 -7.52 8.20 18.26
N ASP A 66 -6.76 8.96 17.49
CA ASP A 66 -7.12 10.30 17.03
C ASP A 66 -7.85 10.29 15.68
N GLY A 67 -8.02 9.11 15.05
CA GLY A 67 -8.65 8.94 13.75
C GLY A 67 -7.69 8.95 12.55
N THR A 68 -6.38 9.14 12.78
CA THR A 68 -5.37 9.05 11.71
C THR A 68 -5.27 7.61 11.22
N VAL A 69 -5.37 7.41 9.91
CA VAL A 69 -5.24 6.11 9.25
C VAL A 69 -3.85 5.98 8.68
N TYR A 70 -3.13 4.94 9.11
CA TYR A 70 -1.85 4.55 8.55
C TYR A 70 -2.10 3.43 7.52
N ALA A 71 -1.89 3.76 6.24
CA ALA A 71 -2.09 2.86 5.12
C ALA A 71 -0.75 2.60 4.42
N SER A 72 -0.40 1.33 4.22
CA SER A 72 0.81 0.94 3.53
C SER A 72 0.48 0.44 2.13
N SER A 73 1.22 0.92 1.14
CA SER A 73 1.12 0.42 -0.23
C SER A 73 1.99 -0.83 -0.37
N SER A 74 1.32 -1.94 -0.71
CA SER A 74 1.96 -3.25 -0.95
C SER A 74 2.77 -3.31 -2.23
N HIS A 75 2.81 -2.24 -3.04
CA HIS A 75 3.52 -2.19 -4.31
C HIS A 75 4.45 -0.98 -4.42
N SER A 76 4.06 0.22 -3.96
CA SER A 76 4.89 1.41 -4.07
C SER A 76 5.90 1.58 -2.93
N GLY A 77 5.76 0.85 -1.82
CA GLY A 77 6.63 0.99 -0.63
C GLY A 77 6.41 2.26 0.18
N VAL A 78 5.29 2.95 -0.07
CA VAL A 78 4.84 4.11 0.69
C VAL A 78 4.06 3.67 1.92
N LEU A 79 4.41 4.21 3.08
CA LEU A 79 3.58 4.25 4.28
C LEU A 79 2.99 5.65 4.42
N ALA A 80 1.67 5.76 4.31
CA ALA A 80 0.94 7.02 4.39
C ALA A 80 0.21 7.15 5.74
N ALA A 81 0.33 8.31 6.38
CA ALA A 81 -0.56 8.76 7.45
C ALA A 81 -1.60 9.69 6.84
N ILE A 82 -2.87 9.36 7.01
CA ILE A 82 -4.01 9.97 6.33
C ILE A 82 -5.02 10.45 7.36
N ARG A 83 -5.41 11.73 7.28
CA ARG A 83 -6.45 12.30 8.11
C ARG A 83 -7.14 13.45 7.40
N ASP A 84 -8.44 13.29 7.15
CA ASP A 84 -9.33 14.37 6.73
C ASP A 84 -9.49 15.36 7.89
N SER A 85 -8.68 16.43 7.88
CA SER A 85 -8.54 17.35 9.00
C SER A 85 -9.48 18.55 8.88
N ASP A 86 -9.91 18.87 7.66
CA ASP A 86 -10.87 19.94 7.39
C ASP A 86 -12.32 19.44 7.22
N GLY A 87 -12.51 18.12 7.05
CA GLY A 87 -13.80 17.46 7.03
C GLY A 87 -14.55 17.59 5.71
N ASP A 88 -13.84 17.86 4.60
CA ASP A 88 -14.45 18.01 3.28
C ASP A 88 -14.72 16.68 2.56
N GLY A 89 -14.23 15.56 3.12
CA GLY A 89 -14.40 14.21 2.60
C GLY A 89 -13.46 13.86 1.43
N LYS A 90 -12.44 14.67 1.16
CA LYS A 90 -11.44 14.43 0.12
C LYS A 90 -10.05 14.84 0.61
N ILE A 91 -9.17 13.85 0.76
CA ILE A 91 -7.80 14.12 1.16
C ILE A 91 -7.05 14.87 0.04
N ASP A 92 -6.51 16.05 0.36
CA ASP A 92 -5.58 16.74 -0.54
C ASP A 92 -4.17 16.15 -0.40
N PRO A 93 -3.59 15.55 -1.46
CA PRO A 93 -2.24 15.00 -1.40
C PRO A 93 -1.13 16.05 -1.23
N ASN A 94 -1.46 17.35 -1.34
CA ASN A 94 -0.51 18.45 -1.17
C ASN A 94 -0.67 19.18 0.17
N SER A 95 -1.52 18.68 1.07
CA SER A 95 -1.80 19.28 2.38
C SER A 95 -1.21 18.45 3.53
N SER A 96 -1.45 18.89 4.77
CA SER A 96 -1.08 18.15 5.98
C SER A 96 -1.98 16.94 6.26
N GLU A 97 -3.01 16.70 5.45
CA GLU A 97 -3.91 15.56 5.57
C GLU A 97 -3.27 14.25 5.11
N LEU A 98 -2.17 14.36 4.37
CA LEU A 98 -1.36 13.26 3.90
C LEU A 98 0.11 13.49 4.30
N SER A 99 0.68 12.56 5.06
CA SER A 99 2.13 12.45 5.26
C SER A 99 2.61 11.11 4.74
N VAL A 100 3.71 11.09 4.00
CA VAL A 100 4.23 9.89 3.33
C VAL A 100 5.66 9.62 3.79
N PHE A 101 5.90 8.36 4.16
CA PHE A 101 7.23 7.80 4.35
C PHE A 101 7.51 6.76 3.26
N ASP A 102 8.58 6.99 2.50
CA ASP A 102 9.07 6.03 1.52
C ASP A 102 10.08 5.08 2.18
N ALA A 103 9.75 3.80 2.24
CA ALA A 103 10.58 2.80 2.89
C ALA A 103 11.51 2.04 1.94
N ASP A 104 11.47 2.36 0.64
CA ASP A 104 12.20 1.66 -0.42
C ASP A 104 11.91 0.15 -0.55
N ILE A 105 10.86 -0.32 0.13
CA ILE A 105 10.38 -1.71 0.09
C ILE A 105 8.86 -1.73 0.31
N GLY A 106 8.15 -2.64 -0.37
CA GLY A 106 6.71 -2.80 -0.15
C GLY A 106 6.35 -3.51 1.16
N PHE A 107 5.11 -3.30 1.59
CA PHE A 107 4.58 -3.76 2.87
C PHE A 107 3.29 -4.54 2.69
N LEU A 108 3.25 -5.78 3.17
CA LEU A 108 2.00 -6.55 3.17
C LEU A 108 1.21 -6.40 4.48
N ASN A 109 1.91 -6.26 5.60
CA ASN A 109 1.31 -6.24 6.93
C ASN A 109 1.09 -4.82 7.44
N GLY A 110 0.20 -4.70 8.42
CA GLY A 110 -0.08 -3.41 9.04
C GLY A 110 1.07 -2.89 9.91
N PRO A 111 1.24 -1.56 9.96
CA PRO A 111 2.27 -0.94 10.78
C PRO A 111 1.95 -1.11 12.27
N SER A 112 2.97 -0.94 13.11
CA SER A 112 2.80 -0.74 14.55
C SER A 112 2.87 0.75 14.87
N LEU A 113 2.15 1.19 15.91
CA LEU A 113 2.11 2.58 16.35
C LEU A 113 2.79 2.75 17.71
N ALA A 114 3.65 3.75 17.83
CA ALA A 114 4.20 4.22 19.10
C ALA A 114 4.29 5.76 19.10
N PRO A 115 4.27 6.42 20.27
CA PRO A 115 4.42 7.87 20.34
C PRO A 115 5.71 8.36 19.65
N GLY A 116 5.58 9.37 18.79
CA GLY A 116 6.71 9.94 18.04
C GLY A 116 7.16 9.12 16.82
N MET A 117 6.43 8.07 16.44
CA MET A 117 6.59 7.42 15.13
C MET A 117 5.70 8.12 14.09
N LEU A 118 6.35 8.60 13.03
CA LEU A 118 5.78 9.28 11.85
C LEU A 118 5.03 10.59 12.13
#